data_AF-A0A1J5WVJ3-F1
#
_entry.id   AF-A0A1J5WVJ3-F1
#
_cell.length_a   1.000
_cell.length_b   1.000
_cell.length_c   1.000
_cell.angle_alpha   90.00
_cell.angle_beta   90.00
_cell.angle_gamma   90.00
#
_symmetry.space_group_name_H-M   'P 1'
#
loop_
_entity.id
_entity.type
_entity.pdbx_description
1 polymer ?
#
loop_
_entity_poly.entity_id
_entity_poly.type
_entity_poly.pdbx_seq_one_letter_code
_entity_poly.pdbx_strand_id
1 'polypeptide(L)'
;MFFLEETGGVLILSEALWEKEHDDIQKKIQFLFSQRQEVLSALVAQLQAPDSFLLTQSLPNEAVLLTEKTTVTLSNIEISENLFIVLLRKTKITVGESFSITEHVDNEDCIGESGMARNSPFCLRRSDRYKTVSSLALENIERMPPSSIGCVLREINLTDTDLINILPKLIISKDCRVEWLWVTASKKEHAGGILKQGQTIYVGRLKKMWLREYAVGILPQIEVHGDHEVESLDLEASEEKHVAGILAKDRPFYIGGVKKMLLWDYAVGVVTKMRIHKDCEVERLGLDANRKEHVAAVLGQDQPFCVGRVKNMSLKGYAVCVVIKMKTHGGSIMESFVLEICEEHVLRILEEGDSSIELGRIRRRGFKVPREIRRKLRYTLVDGEENEVLEGILCWFIDHF
;
A
#
# COMPACT_ATOMS: atom_id res chain seq x y z
N MET A 1 -28.88 10.66 -12.45
CA MET A 1 -28.32 11.82 -11.72
C MET A 1 -26.84 12.01 -12.06
N PHE A 2 -26.46 13.20 -12.53
CA PHE A 2 -25.12 13.52 -13.05
C PHE A 2 -24.47 14.66 -12.27
N PHE A 3 -23.15 14.79 -12.35
CA PHE A 3 -22.44 15.94 -11.80
C PHE A 3 -21.44 16.53 -12.79
N LEU A 4 -21.16 17.82 -12.61
CA LEU A 4 -20.14 18.56 -13.36
C LEU A 4 -19.23 19.28 -12.37
N GLU A 5 -17.92 19.09 -12.51
CA GLU A 5 -16.94 19.81 -11.71
C GLU A 5 -16.64 21.17 -12.35
N GLU A 6 -16.84 22.24 -11.58
CA GLU A 6 -16.60 23.61 -11.99
C GLU A 6 -15.46 24.23 -11.18
N THR A 7 -14.90 25.34 -11.68
CA THR A 7 -13.74 25.99 -11.04
C THR A 7 -14.06 26.34 -9.57
N GLY A 8 -15.26 26.84 -9.29
CA GLY A 8 -15.71 27.28 -7.96
C GLY A 8 -16.57 26.27 -7.16
N GLY A 9 -16.86 25.08 -7.68
CA GLY A 9 -17.80 24.17 -7.02
C GLY A 9 -18.08 22.90 -7.81
N VAL A 10 -19.16 22.21 -7.45
CA VAL A 10 -19.71 21.07 -8.17
C VAL A 10 -21.20 21.30 -8.42
N LEU A 11 -21.63 21.09 -9.65
CA LEU A 11 -23.04 21.17 -10.04
C LEU A 11 -23.62 19.76 -10.01
N ILE A 12 -24.71 19.57 -9.27
CA ILE A 12 -25.48 18.32 -9.26
C ILE A 12 -26.74 18.50 -10.12
N LEU A 13 -26.96 17.57 -11.05
CA LEU A 13 -28.04 17.59 -12.02
C LEU A 13 -28.94 16.35 -11.87
N SER A 14 -30.25 16.57 -11.79
CA SER A 14 -31.23 15.49 -11.86
C SER A 14 -31.30 14.89 -13.27
N GLU A 15 -31.70 13.62 -13.36
CA GLU A 15 -31.89 12.95 -14.66
C GLU A 15 -32.97 13.64 -15.51
N ALA A 16 -34.05 14.11 -14.88
CA ALA A 16 -35.13 14.81 -15.58
C ALA A 16 -34.69 16.14 -16.21
N LEU A 17 -33.73 16.86 -15.61
CA LEU A 17 -33.10 18.03 -16.21
C LEU A 17 -32.16 17.64 -17.35
N TRP A 18 -31.40 16.57 -17.14
CA TRP A 18 -30.50 16.03 -18.16
C TRP A 18 -31.27 15.61 -19.42
N GLU A 19 -32.47 15.04 -19.30
CA GLU A 19 -33.28 14.66 -20.46
C GLU A 19 -34.04 15.86 -21.08
N LYS A 20 -34.51 16.82 -20.28
CA LYS A 20 -35.27 17.99 -20.78
C LYS A 20 -34.44 18.99 -21.57
N GLU A 21 -33.15 19.11 -21.32
CA GLU A 21 -32.25 19.97 -22.08
C GLU A 21 -31.69 19.30 -23.36
N HIS A 22 -32.17 18.09 -23.72
CA HIS A 22 -31.46 17.18 -24.60
C HIS A 22 -32.24 16.70 -25.86
N ASP A 23 -32.50 17.63 -26.79
CA ASP A 23 -32.50 17.31 -28.23
C ASP A 23 -31.23 17.84 -28.93
N ASP A 24 -30.59 18.89 -28.40
CA ASP A 24 -29.42 19.54 -29.01
C ASP A 24 -28.06 18.99 -28.56
N ILE A 25 -27.98 18.34 -27.39
CA ILE A 25 -26.69 17.98 -26.75
C ILE A 25 -26.21 16.56 -27.14
N GLN A 26 -27.11 15.68 -27.61
CA GLN A 26 -26.80 14.29 -27.99
C GLN A 26 -25.86 14.14 -29.21
N LYS A 27 -25.63 15.20 -30.00
CA LYS A 27 -24.89 15.06 -31.28
C LYS A 27 -23.37 15.24 -31.23
N LYS A 28 -22.70 15.53 -30.10
CA LYS A 28 -21.24 15.77 -30.13
C LYS A 28 -20.53 15.57 -28.78
N ILE A 29 -20.42 14.31 -28.34
CA ILE A 29 -19.68 13.89 -27.12
C ILE A 29 -18.16 14.15 -27.18
N GLN A 30 -17.61 14.66 -28.29
CA GLN A 30 -16.17 14.96 -28.41
C GLN A 30 -15.81 16.39 -28.86
N PHE A 31 -16.79 17.29 -29.04
CA PHE A 31 -16.55 18.62 -29.67
C PHE A 31 -16.93 19.84 -28.81
N LEU A 32 -17.54 19.67 -27.63
CA LEU A 32 -18.20 20.76 -26.88
C LEU A 32 -17.52 21.17 -25.57
N PHE A 33 -16.23 20.91 -25.34
CA PHE A 33 -15.61 21.25 -24.05
C PHE A 33 -15.55 22.77 -23.80
N SER A 34 -15.29 23.60 -24.82
CA SER A 34 -15.24 25.06 -24.67
C SER A 34 -16.61 25.75 -24.68
N GLN A 35 -17.57 25.29 -25.48
CA GLN A 35 -18.92 25.88 -25.47
C GLN A 35 -19.75 25.46 -24.24
N ARG A 36 -19.50 24.28 -23.66
CA ARG A 36 -20.13 23.86 -22.39
C ARG A 36 -19.73 24.76 -21.22
N GLN A 37 -18.46 25.16 -21.13
CA GLN A 37 -17.99 26.04 -20.05
C GLN A 37 -18.70 27.40 -20.03
N GLU A 38 -19.03 27.96 -21.19
CA GLU A 38 -19.66 29.29 -21.29
C GLU A 38 -21.15 29.24 -20.87
N VAL A 39 -21.89 28.22 -21.32
CA VAL A 39 -23.29 27.98 -20.90
C VAL A 39 -23.37 27.63 -19.41
N LEU A 40 -22.46 26.78 -18.92
CA LEU A 40 -22.41 26.40 -17.51
C LEU A 40 -22.01 27.56 -16.61
N SER A 41 -21.06 28.40 -17.03
CA SER A 41 -20.70 29.62 -16.29
C SER A 41 -21.89 30.57 -16.14
N ALA A 42 -22.72 30.71 -17.17
CA ALA A 42 -23.93 31.53 -17.12
C ALA A 42 -25.00 30.95 -16.18
N LEU A 43 -25.14 29.61 -16.12
CA LEU A 43 -26.05 28.93 -15.20
C LEU A 43 -25.57 29.05 -13.75
N VAL A 44 -24.27 28.83 -13.51
CA VAL A 44 -23.61 28.97 -12.19
C VAL A 44 -23.76 30.38 -11.65
N ALA A 45 -23.70 31.42 -12.50
CA ALA A 45 -23.88 32.81 -12.10
C ALA A 45 -25.30 33.13 -11.56
N GLN A 46 -26.29 32.29 -11.87
CA GLN A 46 -27.68 32.45 -11.44
C GLN A 46 -28.03 31.63 -10.19
N LEU A 47 -27.22 30.63 -9.85
CA LEU A 47 -27.47 29.72 -8.74
C LEU A 47 -26.84 30.24 -7.45
N GLN A 48 -27.62 30.23 -6.36
CA GLN A 48 -27.08 30.45 -5.02
C GLN A 48 -26.75 29.12 -4.35
N ALA A 49 -25.52 29.02 -3.84
CA ALA A 49 -25.09 27.82 -3.13
C ALA A 49 -25.73 27.78 -1.73
N PRO A 50 -26.36 26.66 -1.34
CA PRO A 50 -26.93 26.53 -0.01
C PRO A 50 -25.83 26.41 1.06
N ASP A 51 -26.13 26.82 2.29
CA ASP A 51 -25.23 26.64 3.45
C ASP A 51 -25.10 25.16 3.84
N SER A 52 -26.20 24.42 3.77
CA SER A 52 -26.28 22.98 4.08
C SER A 52 -27.07 22.24 3.01
N PHE A 53 -26.60 21.05 2.63
CA PHE A 53 -27.22 20.21 1.63
C PHE A 53 -27.18 18.74 2.04
N LEU A 54 -28.32 18.07 2.11
CA LEU A 54 -28.39 16.62 2.31
C LEU A 54 -28.34 15.94 0.95
N LEU A 55 -27.33 15.10 0.72
CA LEU A 55 -27.22 14.38 -0.54
C LEU A 55 -28.14 13.15 -0.49
N THR A 56 -29.14 13.11 -1.37
CA THR A 56 -30.14 12.03 -1.47
C THR A 56 -30.27 11.54 -2.90
N GLN A 57 -30.82 10.33 -3.10
CA GLN A 57 -31.10 9.77 -4.42
C GLN A 57 -32.13 10.58 -5.21
N SER A 58 -33.11 11.16 -4.51
CA SER A 58 -34.14 12.00 -5.10
C SER A 58 -33.80 13.46 -4.80
N LEU A 59 -33.21 14.16 -5.76
CA LEU A 59 -33.04 15.61 -5.70
C LEU A 59 -34.21 16.27 -6.46
N PRO A 60 -34.54 17.54 -6.14
CA PRO A 60 -35.47 18.32 -6.92
C PRO A 60 -35.05 18.36 -8.41
N ASN A 61 -35.99 18.62 -9.32
CA ASN A 61 -35.73 18.80 -10.76
C ASN A 61 -34.98 20.12 -11.06
N GLU A 62 -34.09 20.56 -10.18
CA GLU A 62 -33.34 21.81 -10.23
C GLU A 62 -31.84 21.52 -10.09
N ALA A 63 -31.02 22.29 -10.79
CA ALA A 63 -29.57 22.19 -10.70
C ALA A 63 -29.10 22.80 -9.37
N VAL A 64 -28.24 22.09 -8.63
CA VAL A 64 -27.73 22.57 -7.34
C VAL A 64 -26.23 22.80 -7.43
N LEU A 65 -25.81 24.05 -7.19
CA LEU A 65 -24.40 24.42 -7.08
C LEU A 65 -23.92 24.23 -5.64
N LEU A 66 -22.95 23.35 -5.44
CA LEU A 66 -22.30 23.14 -4.14
C LEU A 66 -20.89 23.74 -4.18
N THR A 67 -20.53 24.50 -3.14
CA THR A 67 -19.25 25.22 -3.07
C THR A 67 -18.51 24.88 -1.78
N GLU A 68 -17.32 25.45 -1.59
CA GLU A 68 -16.51 25.25 -0.37
C GLU A 68 -17.21 25.74 0.91
N LYS A 69 -18.23 26.60 0.76
CA LYS A 69 -19.05 27.10 1.87
C LYS A 69 -20.19 26.14 2.22
N THR A 70 -20.62 25.33 1.25
CA THR A 70 -21.72 24.38 1.40
C THR A 70 -21.28 23.18 2.22
N THR A 71 -22.07 22.84 3.25
CA THR A 71 -21.90 21.63 4.04
C THR A 71 -22.79 20.52 3.49
N VAL A 72 -22.16 19.53 2.86
CA VAL A 72 -22.82 18.36 2.29
C VAL A 72 -22.88 17.25 3.34
N THR A 73 -24.08 16.78 3.64
CA THR A 73 -24.31 15.64 4.54
C THR A 73 -24.44 14.36 3.72
N LEU A 74 -23.59 13.38 4.00
CA LEU A 74 -23.65 12.04 3.42
C LEU A 74 -24.21 11.08 4.48
N SER A 75 -25.28 10.37 4.16
CA SER A 75 -25.96 9.47 5.09
C SER A 75 -26.71 8.38 4.35
N ASN A 76 -26.36 7.11 4.57
CA ASN A 76 -27.08 5.95 4.04
C ASN A 76 -27.37 6.02 2.52
N ILE A 77 -26.36 6.41 1.74
CA ILE A 77 -26.41 6.44 0.28
C ILE A 77 -25.24 5.65 -0.30
N GLU A 78 -25.38 5.24 -1.56
CA GLU A 78 -24.24 4.85 -2.40
C GLU A 78 -23.87 6.05 -3.28
N ILE A 79 -22.57 6.37 -3.39
CA ILE A 79 -22.08 7.43 -4.29
C ILE A 79 -20.90 6.94 -5.12
N SER A 80 -20.80 7.40 -6.37
CA SER A 80 -19.63 7.07 -7.18
C SER A 80 -18.34 7.66 -6.59
N GLU A 81 -17.23 6.94 -6.73
CA GLU A 81 -15.92 7.37 -6.20
C GLU A 81 -15.50 8.75 -6.72
N ASN A 82 -15.82 9.06 -7.99
CA ASN A 82 -15.47 10.34 -8.58
C ASN A 82 -16.27 11.48 -7.96
N LEU A 83 -17.58 11.30 -7.78
CA LEU A 83 -18.41 12.31 -7.11
C LEU A 83 -17.92 12.54 -5.67
N PHE A 84 -17.60 11.45 -4.95
CA PHE A 84 -17.06 11.55 -3.60
C PHE A 84 -15.76 12.37 -3.54
N ILE A 85 -14.80 12.08 -4.43
CA ILE A 85 -13.51 12.80 -4.48
C ILE A 85 -13.71 14.28 -4.84
N VAL A 86 -14.66 14.59 -5.73
CA VAL A 86 -14.98 15.99 -6.07
C VAL A 86 -15.61 16.71 -4.88
N LEU A 87 -16.60 16.11 -4.22
CA LEU A 87 -17.22 16.67 -3.02
C LEU A 87 -16.19 16.91 -1.92
N LEU A 88 -15.28 15.95 -1.69
CA LEU A 88 -14.19 16.08 -0.72
C LEU A 88 -13.36 17.35 -0.97
N ARG A 89 -13.11 17.69 -2.23
CA ARG A 89 -12.23 18.81 -2.61
C ARG A 89 -12.95 20.15 -2.67
N LYS A 90 -14.24 20.15 -2.95
CA LYS A 90 -15.01 21.33 -3.35
C LYS A 90 -16.08 21.74 -2.35
N THR A 91 -16.35 20.94 -1.32
CA THR A 91 -17.41 21.18 -0.33
C THR A 91 -16.94 20.82 1.06
N LYS A 92 -17.64 21.28 2.11
CA LYS A 92 -17.46 20.73 3.47
C LYS A 92 -18.29 19.45 3.58
N ILE A 93 -17.72 18.37 4.11
CA ILE A 93 -18.45 17.11 4.29
C ILE A 93 -18.76 16.86 5.77
N THR A 94 -19.99 16.45 6.02
CA THR A 94 -20.43 15.85 7.29
C THR A 94 -20.96 14.45 7.02
N VAL A 95 -20.58 13.49 7.85
CA VAL A 95 -21.10 12.11 7.77
C VAL A 95 -22.19 11.97 8.83
N GLY A 96 -23.43 11.72 8.40
CA GLY A 96 -24.56 11.45 9.28
C GLY A 96 -24.57 9.98 9.71
N GLU A 97 -24.78 9.10 8.75
CA GLU A 97 -24.66 7.64 8.87
C GLU A 97 -23.61 7.13 7.87
N SER A 98 -23.16 5.88 8.07
CA SER A 98 -22.25 5.25 7.12
C SER A 98 -22.85 5.24 5.71
N PHE A 99 -22.03 5.53 4.71
CA PHE A 99 -22.40 5.54 3.30
C PHE A 99 -21.42 4.64 2.53
N SER A 100 -21.70 4.34 1.26
CA SER A 100 -20.83 3.51 0.44
C SER A 100 -20.31 4.25 -0.79
N ILE A 101 -19.11 3.88 -1.23
CA ILE A 101 -18.52 4.33 -2.49
C ILE A 101 -18.42 3.18 -3.50
N THR A 102 -18.72 3.46 -4.77
CA THR A 102 -18.69 2.48 -5.87
C THR A 102 -17.99 3.02 -7.12
N GLU A 103 -17.76 2.13 -8.10
CA GLU A 103 -17.17 2.48 -9.39
C GLU A 103 -17.95 3.62 -10.05
N HIS A 104 -17.23 4.62 -10.56
CA HIS A 104 -17.84 5.61 -11.43
C HIS A 104 -17.96 5.05 -12.84
N VAL A 105 -19.18 5.00 -13.36
CA VAL A 105 -19.46 4.59 -14.74
C VAL A 105 -20.04 5.78 -15.47
N ASP A 106 -19.42 6.15 -16.60
CA ASP A 106 -19.88 7.26 -17.42
C ASP A 106 -21.32 7.00 -17.90
N ASN A 107 -22.17 8.03 -17.80
CA ASN A 107 -23.60 7.98 -18.15
C ASN A 107 -24.47 7.14 -17.21
N GLU A 108 -23.97 6.76 -16.03
CA GLU A 108 -24.78 6.14 -14.99
C GLU A 108 -24.96 7.06 -13.78
N ASP A 109 -25.98 6.75 -12.98
CA ASP A 109 -26.34 7.51 -11.79
C ASP A 109 -25.22 7.46 -10.76
N CYS A 110 -24.73 8.65 -10.41
CA CYS A 110 -23.62 8.79 -9.46
C CYS A 110 -24.05 8.65 -8.00
N ILE A 111 -25.35 8.49 -7.72
CA ILE A 111 -25.96 8.37 -6.39
C ILE A 111 -27.01 7.27 -6.46
N GLY A 112 -26.91 6.29 -5.57
CA GLY A 112 -27.81 5.13 -5.49
C GLY A 112 -28.25 4.82 -4.06
N GLU A 113 -29.03 3.75 -3.93
CA GLU A 113 -29.51 3.25 -2.64
C GLU A 113 -28.46 2.47 -1.87
N SER A 114 -28.33 2.78 -0.58
CA SER A 114 -27.45 2.05 0.32
C SER A 114 -27.88 0.59 0.41
N GLY A 115 -26.91 -0.32 0.34
CA GLY A 115 -27.15 -1.76 0.38
C GLY A 115 -27.46 -2.39 -0.98
N MET A 116 -27.70 -1.60 -2.04
CA MET A 116 -27.64 -2.10 -3.42
C MET A 116 -26.20 -2.12 -3.93
N ALA A 117 -25.31 -2.76 -3.16
CA ALA A 117 -23.91 -2.87 -3.53
C ALA A 117 -23.82 -3.49 -4.93
N ARG A 118 -23.49 -2.66 -5.92
CA ARG A 118 -22.89 -3.16 -7.15
C ARG A 118 -21.64 -3.89 -6.70
N ASN A 119 -21.72 -5.21 -6.65
CA ASN A 119 -20.63 -6.09 -6.23
C ASN A 119 -19.43 -6.04 -7.20
N SER A 120 -19.31 -5.00 -8.03
CA SER A 120 -18.17 -4.72 -8.89
C SER A 120 -17.06 -4.08 -8.06
N PRO A 121 -15.95 -4.79 -7.81
CA PRO A 121 -14.82 -4.22 -7.10
C PRO A 121 -14.15 -3.16 -7.98
N PHE A 122 -13.90 -1.96 -7.44
CA PHE A 122 -13.32 -0.85 -8.19
C PHE A 122 -11.89 -0.50 -7.71
N CYS A 123 -11.20 0.38 -8.43
CA CYS A 123 -9.84 0.80 -8.09
C CYS A 123 -9.87 2.18 -7.41
N LEU A 124 -9.64 2.25 -6.10
CA LEU A 124 -9.48 3.54 -5.43
C LEU A 124 -8.11 4.13 -5.77
N ARG A 125 -8.10 5.12 -6.66
CA ARG A 125 -6.87 5.78 -7.10
C ARG A 125 -6.96 7.28 -6.94
N ARG A 126 -5.78 7.91 -6.87
CA ARG A 126 -5.69 9.35 -7.06
C ARG A 126 -6.06 9.70 -8.50
N SER A 127 -7.04 10.60 -8.69
CA SER A 127 -7.29 11.21 -9.99
C SER A 127 -6.10 12.09 -10.41
N ASP A 128 -5.44 11.71 -11.51
CA ASP A 128 -4.30 12.40 -12.14
C ASP A 128 -4.61 13.83 -12.62
N ARG A 129 -5.89 14.14 -12.86
CA ARG A 129 -6.39 15.50 -13.14
C ARG A 129 -6.00 16.55 -12.09
N TYR A 130 -5.63 16.16 -10.87
CA TYR A 130 -5.41 17.09 -9.75
C TYR A 130 -4.08 16.84 -9.04
N LYS A 131 -3.09 17.69 -9.34
CA LYS A 131 -1.73 17.62 -8.77
C LYS A 131 -1.65 17.95 -7.26
N THR A 132 -2.68 18.53 -6.68
CA THR A 132 -2.73 18.87 -5.25
C THR A 132 -4.13 18.60 -4.72
N VAL A 133 -4.23 17.81 -3.65
CA VAL A 133 -5.48 17.69 -2.88
C VAL A 133 -5.69 19.02 -2.16
N SER A 134 -6.92 19.55 -2.19
CA SER A 134 -7.26 20.81 -1.49
C SER A 134 -7.08 20.62 0.02
N SER A 135 -6.65 21.65 0.75
CA SER A 135 -6.62 21.60 2.23
C SER A 135 -7.99 21.22 2.81
N LEU A 136 -9.07 21.61 2.13
CA LEU A 136 -10.44 21.24 2.45
C LEU A 136 -10.68 19.72 2.43
N ALA A 137 -10.07 18.99 1.49
CA ALA A 137 -10.23 17.54 1.43
C ALA A 137 -9.55 16.84 2.59
N LEU A 138 -8.36 17.29 3.00
CA LEU A 138 -7.72 16.78 4.20
C LEU A 138 -8.56 17.07 5.44
N GLU A 139 -9.06 18.30 5.62
CA GLU A 139 -9.97 18.66 6.72
C GLU A 139 -11.22 17.78 6.76
N ASN A 140 -11.83 17.52 5.60
CA ASN A 140 -12.98 16.65 5.49
C ASN A 140 -12.64 15.22 5.93
N ILE A 141 -11.53 14.65 5.47
CA ILE A 141 -11.08 13.31 5.85
C ILE A 141 -10.80 13.23 7.35
N GLU A 142 -10.14 14.24 7.93
CA GLU A 142 -9.85 14.29 9.36
C GLU A 142 -11.12 14.29 10.23
N ARG A 143 -12.18 14.97 9.78
CA ARG A 143 -13.48 15.03 10.48
C ARG A 143 -14.30 13.74 10.34
N MET A 144 -14.05 12.92 9.33
CA MET A 144 -14.81 11.68 9.12
C MET A 144 -14.54 10.68 10.25
N PRO A 145 -15.58 10.01 10.78
CA PRO A 145 -15.38 8.93 11.73
C PRO A 145 -14.65 7.74 11.05
N PRO A 146 -13.86 6.96 11.80
CA PRO A 146 -13.31 5.70 11.28
C PRO A 146 -14.43 4.76 10.86
N SER A 147 -14.13 3.87 9.91
CA SER A 147 -15.08 2.84 9.47
C SER A 147 -16.47 3.40 9.14
N SER A 148 -16.52 4.47 8.36
CA SER A 148 -17.76 5.16 7.96
C SER A 148 -18.09 5.04 6.48
N ILE A 149 -17.19 4.46 5.68
CA ILE A 149 -17.29 4.41 4.22
C ILE A 149 -17.22 2.96 3.75
N GLY A 150 -18.36 2.36 3.41
CA GLY A 150 -18.42 1.04 2.78
C GLY A 150 -17.80 1.04 1.39
N CYS A 151 -16.98 0.04 1.06
CA CYS A 151 -16.48 -0.13 -0.30
C CYS A 151 -16.11 -1.59 -0.61
N VAL A 152 -16.16 -1.92 -1.91
CA VAL A 152 -15.64 -3.18 -2.46
C VAL A 152 -14.51 -2.81 -3.42
N LEU A 153 -13.27 -3.13 -3.04
CA LEU A 153 -12.08 -2.67 -3.75
C LEU A 153 -11.34 -3.82 -4.43
N ARG A 154 -10.97 -3.61 -5.69
CA ARG A 154 -10.00 -4.45 -6.40
C ARG A 154 -8.57 -4.02 -6.09
N GLU A 155 -8.34 -2.71 -6.05
CA GLU A 155 -7.02 -2.12 -5.91
C GLU A 155 -7.10 -0.78 -5.18
N ILE A 156 -6.06 -0.47 -4.43
CA ILE A 156 -5.81 0.83 -3.82
C ILE A 156 -4.46 1.32 -4.35
N ASN A 157 -4.44 2.46 -5.03
CA ASN A 157 -3.21 3.08 -5.53
C ASN A 157 -3.17 4.57 -5.19
N LEU A 158 -2.46 4.89 -4.11
CA LEU A 158 -2.40 6.23 -3.54
C LEU A 158 -0.94 6.69 -3.49
N THR A 159 -0.58 7.59 -4.41
CA THR A 159 0.77 8.13 -4.52
C THR A 159 0.77 9.62 -4.25
N ASP A 160 1.51 10.01 -3.20
CA ASP A 160 1.79 11.38 -2.80
C ASP A 160 0.54 12.26 -2.71
N THR A 161 -0.43 11.81 -1.91
CA THR A 161 -1.74 12.42 -1.77
C THR A 161 -2.27 12.32 -0.35
N ASP A 162 -2.95 13.37 0.13
CA ASP A 162 -3.65 13.36 1.41
C ASP A 162 -4.81 12.37 1.47
N LEU A 163 -5.28 11.91 0.29
CA LEU A 163 -6.28 10.85 0.18
C LEU A 163 -5.81 9.55 0.83
N ILE A 164 -4.51 9.36 1.05
CA ILE A 164 -3.98 8.26 1.86
C ILE A 164 -4.72 8.17 3.21
N ASN A 165 -4.99 9.31 3.85
CA ASN A 165 -5.68 9.36 5.15
C ASN A 165 -7.14 8.87 5.13
N ILE A 166 -7.70 8.51 3.96
CA ILE A 166 -9.03 7.88 3.85
C ILE A 166 -9.01 6.41 4.29
N LEU A 167 -7.87 5.72 4.20
CA LEU A 167 -7.78 4.27 4.45
C LEU A 167 -8.46 3.81 5.76
N PRO A 168 -8.30 4.50 6.90
CA PRO A 168 -8.93 4.12 8.17
C PRO A 168 -10.43 4.41 8.24
N LYS A 169 -10.95 5.20 7.29
CA LYS A 169 -12.37 5.54 7.16
C LYS A 169 -13.13 4.47 6.36
N LEU A 170 -12.41 3.63 5.63
CA LEU A 170 -12.98 2.59 4.78
C LEU A 170 -13.44 1.38 5.60
N ILE A 171 -14.54 0.77 5.15
CA ILE A 171 -15.06 -0.52 5.60
C ILE A 171 -14.94 -1.47 4.39
N ILE A 172 -13.84 -2.21 4.36
CA ILE A 172 -13.59 -3.24 3.33
C ILE A 172 -14.13 -4.56 3.87
N SER A 173 -15.03 -5.20 3.11
CA SER A 173 -15.61 -6.49 3.51
C SER A 173 -14.54 -7.57 3.72
N LYS A 174 -14.79 -8.49 4.67
CA LYS A 174 -13.87 -9.60 4.97
C LYS A 174 -13.60 -10.52 3.77
N ASP A 175 -14.59 -10.65 2.90
CA ASP A 175 -14.51 -11.48 1.69
C ASP A 175 -13.99 -10.73 0.46
N CYS A 176 -13.69 -9.44 0.60
CA CYS A 176 -13.14 -8.63 -0.47
C CYS A 176 -11.74 -9.13 -0.85
N ARG A 177 -11.53 -9.42 -2.14
CA ARG A 177 -10.24 -9.82 -2.70
C ARG A 177 -9.56 -8.59 -3.27
N VAL A 178 -8.61 -8.05 -2.52
CA VAL A 178 -7.83 -6.88 -2.94
C VAL A 178 -6.58 -7.39 -3.64
N GLU A 179 -6.43 -7.08 -4.92
CA GLU A 179 -5.27 -7.50 -5.70
C GLU A 179 -4.01 -6.72 -5.34
N TRP A 180 -4.16 -5.42 -5.08
CA TRP A 180 -3.03 -4.51 -4.90
C TRP A 180 -3.34 -3.43 -3.87
N LEU A 181 -2.41 -3.25 -2.92
CA LEU A 181 -2.29 -2.07 -2.09
C LEU A 181 -0.95 -1.39 -2.42
N TRP A 182 -0.99 -0.32 -3.19
CA TRP A 182 0.15 0.52 -3.52
C TRP A 182 0.00 1.87 -2.82
N VAL A 183 0.92 2.18 -1.89
CA VAL A 183 0.95 3.48 -1.21
C VAL A 183 2.35 4.07 -1.23
N THR A 184 2.47 5.30 -1.75
CA THR A 184 3.72 6.07 -1.73
C THR A 184 3.49 7.38 -0.99
N ALA A 185 4.30 7.67 0.02
CA ALA A 185 4.25 8.94 0.74
C ALA A 185 5.66 9.52 0.90
N SER A 186 6.12 10.26 -0.10
CA SER A 186 7.43 10.93 -0.13
C SER A 186 7.54 12.06 0.92
N LYS A 187 6.40 12.55 1.41
CA LYS A 187 6.34 13.57 2.47
C LYS A 187 5.59 13.06 3.70
N LYS A 188 6.03 13.50 4.87
CA LYS A 188 5.45 13.15 6.16
C LYS A 188 3.96 13.53 6.28
N GLU A 189 3.57 14.64 5.65
CA GLU A 189 2.18 15.14 5.67
C GLU A 189 1.19 14.13 5.10
N HIS A 190 1.54 13.43 4.01
CA HIS A 190 0.63 12.51 3.33
C HIS A 190 0.26 11.28 4.17
N ALA A 191 1.17 10.78 5.03
CA ALA A 191 0.92 9.64 5.92
C ALA A 191 0.71 10.05 7.39
N GLY A 192 0.90 11.34 7.71
CA GLY A 192 0.97 11.83 9.07
C GLY A 192 -0.32 11.67 9.87
N GLY A 193 -1.48 11.79 9.22
CA GLY A 193 -2.78 11.56 9.84
C GLY A 193 -2.91 10.11 10.31
N ILE A 194 -2.73 9.14 9.40
CA ILE A 194 -2.76 7.70 9.70
C ILE A 194 -1.78 7.34 10.83
N LEU A 195 -0.54 7.79 10.74
CA LEU A 195 0.50 7.44 11.71
C LEU A 195 0.19 7.96 13.13
N LYS A 196 -0.51 9.08 13.26
CA LYS A 196 -0.89 9.67 14.56
C LYS A 196 -2.07 8.95 15.22
N GLN A 197 -3.09 8.59 14.46
CA GLN A 197 -4.32 8.03 15.03
C GLN A 197 -4.17 6.57 15.51
N GLY A 198 -3.24 5.80 14.93
CA GLY A 198 -2.93 4.42 15.35
C GLY A 198 -4.05 3.40 15.16
N GLN A 199 -5.09 3.71 14.37
CA GLN A 199 -6.21 2.79 14.12
C GLN A 199 -5.81 1.69 13.13
N THR A 200 -6.33 0.49 13.35
CA THR A 200 -6.16 -0.62 12.43
C THR A 200 -6.92 -0.39 11.12
N ILE A 201 -6.26 -0.71 10.00
CA ILE A 201 -6.78 -0.60 8.63
C ILE A 201 -6.95 -2.02 8.11
N TYR A 202 -8.20 -2.48 8.03
CA TYR A 202 -8.51 -3.79 7.48
C TYR A 202 -8.58 -3.74 5.94
N VAL A 203 -7.80 -4.56 5.25
CA VAL A 203 -7.66 -4.54 3.77
C VAL A 203 -8.13 -5.82 3.07
N GLY A 204 -8.95 -6.64 3.75
CA GLY A 204 -9.51 -7.85 3.15
C GLY A 204 -8.46 -8.94 2.86
N ARG A 205 -8.71 -9.73 1.82
CA ARG A 205 -7.79 -10.77 1.32
C ARG A 205 -6.83 -10.14 0.32
N LEU A 206 -5.72 -9.61 0.83
CA LEU A 206 -4.74 -8.86 0.06
C LEU A 206 -3.71 -9.76 -0.64
N LYS A 207 -3.65 -9.67 -1.97
CA LYS A 207 -2.68 -10.42 -2.78
C LYS A 207 -1.29 -9.79 -2.74
N LYS A 208 -1.15 -8.48 -2.97
CA LYS A 208 0.17 -7.80 -3.03
C LYS A 208 0.16 -6.42 -2.37
N MET A 209 1.23 -6.11 -1.66
CA MET A 209 1.41 -4.84 -0.96
C MET A 209 2.73 -4.19 -1.37
N TRP A 210 2.69 -2.92 -1.78
CA TRP A 210 3.85 -2.08 -2.02
C TRP A 210 3.74 -0.78 -1.23
N LEU A 211 4.64 -0.58 -0.28
CA LEU A 211 4.73 0.66 0.51
C LEU A 211 6.07 1.35 0.27
N ARG A 212 6.04 2.65 -0.05
CA ARG A 212 7.23 3.46 -0.31
C ARG A 212 7.31 4.67 0.61
N GLU A 213 8.52 4.97 1.06
CA GLU A 213 8.85 6.14 1.88
C GLU A 213 8.05 6.18 3.19
N TYR A 214 7.44 7.30 3.59
CA TYR A 214 6.68 7.37 4.85
C TYR A 214 5.50 6.39 4.91
N ALA A 215 5.05 5.85 3.77
CA ALA A 215 4.02 4.80 3.74
C ALA A 215 4.54 3.49 4.33
N VAL A 216 5.84 3.23 4.36
CA VAL A 216 6.38 2.07 5.08
C VAL A 216 5.91 2.10 6.53
N GLY A 217 5.86 3.30 7.14
CA GLY A 217 5.39 3.54 8.51
C GLY A 217 3.97 3.04 8.82
N ILE A 218 3.07 2.93 7.83
CA ILE A 218 1.68 2.52 8.05
C ILE A 218 1.54 1.00 8.19
N LEU A 219 2.54 0.23 7.79
CA LEU A 219 2.54 -1.23 7.77
C LEU A 219 2.02 -1.89 9.06
N PRO A 220 2.40 -1.46 10.29
CA PRO A 220 1.93 -2.09 11.52
C PRO A 220 0.45 -1.84 11.82
N GLN A 221 -0.19 -0.92 11.09
CA GLN A 221 -1.61 -0.63 11.22
C GLN A 221 -2.44 -1.44 10.22
N ILE A 222 -1.83 -2.10 9.23
CA ILE A 222 -2.56 -2.86 8.22
C ILE A 222 -2.86 -4.26 8.76
N GLU A 223 -4.14 -4.64 8.72
CA GLU A 223 -4.63 -5.98 9.01
C GLU A 223 -5.15 -6.64 7.73
N VAL A 224 -4.56 -7.78 7.38
CA VAL A 224 -5.05 -8.66 6.31
C VAL A 224 -5.92 -9.77 6.91
N HIS A 225 -6.81 -10.34 6.12
CA HIS A 225 -7.64 -11.47 6.55
C HIS A 225 -6.77 -12.63 7.08
N GLY A 226 -7.06 -13.14 8.28
CA GLY A 226 -6.20 -14.09 9.00
C GLY A 226 -5.87 -15.39 8.26
N ASP A 227 -6.81 -15.91 7.46
CA ASP A 227 -6.60 -17.14 6.66
C ASP A 227 -5.99 -16.87 5.27
N HIS A 228 -5.58 -15.63 4.98
CA HIS A 228 -5.01 -15.25 3.69
C HIS A 228 -3.50 -15.01 3.79
N GLU A 229 -2.76 -15.63 2.87
CA GLU A 229 -1.32 -15.42 2.73
C GLU A 229 -1.07 -14.39 1.62
N VAL A 230 -0.32 -13.33 1.95
CA VAL A 230 0.06 -12.28 1.00
C VAL A 230 1.11 -12.84 0.04
N GLU A 231 0.88 -12.71 -1.27
CA GLU A 231 1.82 -13.22 -2.28
C GLU A 231 3.11 -12.39 -2.35
N SER A 232 3.04 -11.07 -2.18
CA SER A 232 4.20 -10.17 -2.21
C SER A 232 4.05 -9.00 -1.24
N LEU A 233 5.09 -8.76 -0.43
CA LEU A 233 5.28 -7.57 0.38
C LEU A 233 6.57 -6.86 -0.03
N ASP A 234 6.42 -5.67 -0.57
CA ASP A 234 7.49 -4.89 -1.18
C ASP A 234 7.60 -3.54 -0.42
N LEU A 235 8.74 -3.30 0.24
CA LEU A 235 8.97 -2.07 1.02
C LEU A 235 10.23 -1.33 0.56
N GLU A 236 10.12 -0.04 0.30
CA GLU A 236 11.25 0.81 -0.11
C GLU A 236 11.28 2.09 0.70
N ALA A 237 12.44 2.43 1.26
CA ALA A 237 12.62 3.68 1.98
C ALA A 237 14.00 4.28 1.72
N SER A 238 14.04 5.42 1.04
CA SER A 238 15.29 6.06 0.62
C SER A 238 15.98 6.89 1.72
N GLU A 239 15.25 7.25 2.78
CA GLU A 239 15.75 8.04 3.92
C GLU A 239 15.38 7.42 5.27
N GLU A 240 16.24 7.59 6.27
CA GLU A 240 16.05 7.07 7.64
C GLU A 240 14.71 7.51 8.25
N LYS A 241 14.33 8.78 8.03
CA LYS A 241 13.09 9.38 8.55
C LYS A 241 11.81 8.65 8.10
N HIS A 242 11.85 7.92 6.99
CA HIS A 242 10.71 7.17 6.45
C HIS A 242 10.36 5.95 7.31
N VAL A 243 11.36 5.35 7.96
CA VAL A 243 11.20 4.12 8.79
C VAL A 243 11.40 4.37 10.28
N ALA A 244 11.88 5.55 10.69
CA ALA A 244 12.18 5.89 12.07
C ALA A 244 11.04 5.53 13.05
N GLY A 245 9.78 5.81 12.67
CA GLY A 245 8.61 5.51 13.50
C GLY A 245 8.36 4.01 13.72
N ILE A 246 8.67 3.16 12.74
CA ILE A 246 8.56 1.70 12.89
C ILE A 246 9.72 1.15 13.70
N LEU A 247 10.94 1.62 13.44
CA LEU A 247 12.14 1.14 14.11
C LEU A 247 12.17 1.53 15.59
N ALA A 248 11.51 2.63 15.96
CA ALA A 248 11.33 3.06 17.35
C ALA A 248 10.32 2.20 18.15
N LYS A 249 9.57 1.29 17.51
CA LYS A 249 8.63 0.42 18.24
C LYS A 249 9.36 -0.66 19.03
N ASP A 250 8.97 -0.85 20.28
CA ASP A 250 9.54 -1.89 21.17
C ASP A 250 9.12 -3.30 20.75
N ARG A 251 7.88 -3.45 20.30
CA ARG A 251 7.30 -4.76 19.97
C ARG A 251 7.25 -4.98 18.47
N PRO A 252 7.65 -6.17 17.98
CA PRO A 252 7.46 -6.52 16.58
C PRO A 252 5.97 -6.65 16.25
N PHE A 253 5.60 -6.38 15.01
CA PHE A 253 4.24 -6.51 14.49
C PHE A 253 4.09 -7.74 13.59
N TYR A 254 2.84 -8.14 13.36
CA TYR A 254 2.47 -9.31 12.56
C TYR A 254 1.64 -8.87 11.35
N ILE A 255 1.96 -9.37 10.17
CA ILE A 255 1.28 -9.04 8.91
C ILE A 255 0.55 -10.26 8.29
N GLY A 256 0.48 -11.39 9.01
CA GLY A 256 0.02 -12.64 8.42
C GLY A 256 1.15 -13.46 7.78
N GLY A 257 0.79 -14.43 6.94
CA GLY A 257 1.73 -15.15 6.09
C GLY A 257 2.13 -14.33 4.87
N VAL A 258 3.40 -14.42 4.46
CA VAL A 258 3.94 -13.72 3.28
C VAL A 258 4.80 -14.69 2.47
N LYS A 259 4.47 -14.90 1.19
CA LYS A 259 5.25 -15.76 0.31
C LYS A 259 6.54 -15.08 -0.14
N LYS A 260 6.47 -13.84 -0.61
CA LYS A 260 7.61 -13.08 -1.13
C LYS A 260 7.74 -11.76 -0.39
N MET A 261 8.94 -11.48 0.09
CA MET A 261 9.24 -10.27 0.83
C MET A 261 10.49 -9.63 0.23
N LEU A 262 10.37 -8.39 -0.24
CA LEU A 262 11.44 -7.62 -0.84
C LEU A 262 11.57 -6.28 -0.10
N LEU A 263 12.75 -6.02 0.48
CA LEU A 263 13.02 -4.79 1.22
C LEU A 263 14.23 -4.07 0.63
N TRP A 264 14.05 -2.80 0.30
CA TRP A 264 15.07 -1.94 -0.29
C TRP A 264 15.47 -0.79 0.64
N ASP A 265 16.76 -0.47 0.63
CA ASP A 265 17.35 0.65 1.36
C ASP A 265 17.02 0.64 2.86
N TYR A 266 16.59 1.75 3.46
CA TYR A 266 16.28 1.81 4.90
C TYR A 266 15.13 0.87 5.30
N ALA A 267 14.31 0.39 4.35
CA ALA A 267 13.27 -0.58 4.64
C ALA A 267 13.84 -1.95 5.04
N VAL A 268 15.11 -2.24 4.72
CA VAL A 268 15.82 -3.42 5.24
C VAL A 268 15.79 -3.47 6.77
N GLY A 269 15.86 -2.31 7.44
CA GLY A 269 15.75 -2.23 8.90
C GLY A 269 14.43 -2.77 9.47
N VAL A 270 13.34 -2.68 8.70
CA VAL A 270 11.98 -3.06 9.14
C VAL A 270 11.88 -4.56 9.43
N VAL A 271 12.71 -5.39 8.80
CA VAL A 271 12.73 -6.85 9.05
C VAL A 271 12.94 -7.18 10.54
N THR A 272 13.66 -6.35 11.29
CA THR A 272 13.92 -6.53 12.73
C THR A 272 12.67 -6.32 13.59
N LYS A 273 11.64 -5.68 13.03
CA LYS A 273 10.37 -5.36 13.70
C LYS A 273 9.21 -6.23 13.21
N MET A 274 9.49 -7.21 12.35
CA MET A 274 8.49 -8.13 11.84
C MET A 274 8.56 -9.46 12.57
N ARG A 275 7.39 -10.05 12.86
CA ARG A 275 7.28 -11.43 13.29
C ARG A 275 6.67 -12.27 12.18
N ILE A 276 7.39 -13.27 11.71
CA ILE A 276 6.83 -14.30 10.82
C ILE A 276 6.34 -15.45 11.71
N HIS A 277 5.12 -15.93 11.46
CA HIS A 277 4.57 -17.03 12.23
C HIS A 277 5.42 -18.29 12.03
N LYS A 278 5.64 -19.07 13.08
CA LYS A 278 6.48 -20.30 13.04
C LYS A 278 6.01 -21.30 11.97
N ASP A 279 4.71 -21.31 11.71
CA ASP A 279 4.07 -22.23 10.76
C ASP A 279 4.09 -21.70 9.31
N CYS A 280 4.51 -20.45 9.10
CA CYS A 280 4.69 -19.88 7.77
C CYS A 280 6.07 -20.21 7.20
N GLU A 281 6.15 -20.28 5.88
CA GLU A 281 7.39 -20.43 5.13
C GLU A 281 7.45 -19.35 4.05
N VAL A 282 8.49 -18.52 4.10
CA VAL A 282 8.71 -17.49 3.09
C VAL A 282 9.38 -18.13 1.87
N GLU A 283 8.69 -18.14 0.73
CA GLU A 283 9.23 -18.66 -0.52
C GLU A 283 10.45 -17.86 -1.00
N ARG A 284 10.42 -16.52 -0.85
CA ARG A 284 11.53 -15.64 -1.23
C ARG A 284 11.67 -14.45 -0.28
N LEU A 285 12.87 -14.29 0.31
CA LEU A 285 13.30 -13.10 1.02
C LEU A 285 14.41 -12.41 0.24
N GLY A 286 14.20 -11.16 -0.17
CA GLY A 286 15.21 -10.32 -0.82
C GLY A 286 15.48 -9.07 -0.01
N LEU A 287 16.75 -8.80 0.32
CA LEU A 287 17.17 -7.56 0.97
C LEU A 287 18.23 -6.90 0.09
N ASP A 288 18.03 -5.63 -0.27
CA ASP A 288 18.95 -4.86 -1.10
C ASP A 288 19.20 -3.49 -0.46
N ALA A 289 20.46 -3.17 -0.21
CA ALA A 289 20.86 -1.89 0.35
C ALA A 289 22.10 -1.36 -0.36
N ASN A 290 21.97 -0.18 -0.98
CA ASN A 290 23.08 0.43 -1.73
C ASN A 290 24.05 1.24 -0.85
N ARG A 291 23.72 1.50 0.43
CA ARG A 291 24.53 2.29 1.36
C ARG A 291 24.63 1.64 2.74
N LYS A 292 25.72 1.91 3.45
CA LYS A 292 26.00 1.38 4.79
C LYS A 292 24.94 1.78 5.81
N GLU A 293 24.43 3.01 5.71
CA GLU A 293 23.47 3.60 6.64
C GLU A 293 22.13 2.86 6.60
N HIS A 294 21.78 2.27 5.45
CA HIS A 294 20.50 1.56 5.24
C HIS A 294 20.34 0.34 6.15
N VAL A 295 21.46 -0.27 6.56
CA VAL A 295 21.46 -1.45 7.45
C VAL A 295 21.87 -1.12 8.89
N ALA A 296 22.12 0.15 9.21
CA ALA A 296 22.61 0.56 10.53
C ALA A 296 21.68 0.11 11.66
N ALA A 297 20.37 0.22 11.47
CA ALA A 297 19.37 -0.22 12.45
C ALA A 297 19.39 -1.74 12.71
N VAL A 298 19.74 -2.53 11.70
CA VAL A 298 19.87 -3.98 11.84
C VAL A 298 21.14 -4.33 12.60
N LEU A 299 22.26 -3.70 12.22
CA LEU A 299 23.57 -3.95 12.83
C LEU A 299 23.66 -3.44 14.27
N GLY A 300 22.85 -2.43 14.62
CA GLY A 300 22.70 -1.94 15.98
C GLY A 300 21.84 -2.82 16.90
N GLN A 301 21.25 -3.91 16.41
CA GLN A 301 20.54 -4.86 17.27
C GLN A 301 21.52 -5.61 18.19
N ASP A 302 21.21 -5.70 19.48
CA ASP A 302 22.01 -6.48 20.43
C ASP A 302 21.90 -7.98 20.15
N GLN A 303 20.69 -8.45 19.82
CA GLN A 303 20.39 -9.86 19.58
C GLN A 303 20.03 -10.11 18.11
N PRO A 304 20.43 -11.26 17.54
CA PRO A 304 19.98 -11.64 16.21
C PRO A 304 18.46 -11.76 16.13
N PHE A 305 17.88 -11.31 15.01
CA PHE A 305 16.46 -11.50 14.72
C PHE A 305 16.23 -12.79 13.92
N CYS A 306 15.04 -13.37 14.05
CA CYS A 306 14.68 -14.59 13.33
C CYS A 306 13.88 -14.25 12.07
N VAL A 307 14.35 -14.69 10.90
CA VAL A 307 13.62 -14.55 9.62
C VAL A 307 12.62 -15.69 9.38
N GLY A 308 12.49 -16.63 10.32
CA GLY A 308 11.64 -17.81 10.16
C GLY A 308 12.21 -18.84 9.19
N ARG A 309 11.33 -19.62 8.55
CA ARG A 309 11.69 -20.58 7.51
C ARG A 309 11.67 -19.88 6.15
N VAL A 310 12.79 -19.94 5.43
CA VAL A 310 12.96 -19.26 4.14
C VAL A 310 13.48 -20.26 3.11
N LYS A 311 12.78 -20.40 1.98
CA LYS A 311 13.20 -21.26 0.87
C LYS A 311 14.30 -20.63 0.04
N ASN A 312 14.13 -19.36 -0.36
CA ASN A 312 15.10 -18.65 -1.18
C ASN A 312 15.44 -17.32 -0.53
N MET A 313 16.72 -17.06 -0.30
CA MET A 313 17.19 -15.80 0.27
C MET A 313 18.26 -15.17 -0.62
N SER A 314 18.10 -13.89 -0.91
CA SER A 314 19.06 -13.08 -1.65
C SER A 314 19.38 -11.81 -0.87
N LEU A 315 20.66 -11.59 -0.56
CA LEU A 315 21.15 -10.38 0.06
C LEU A 315 22.08 -9.66 -0.91
N LYS A 316 21.82 -8.38 -1.17
CA LYS A 316 22.56 -7.58 -2.15
C LYS A 316 23.10 -6.29 -1.57
N GLY A 317 24.31 -5.93 -1.98
CA GLY A 317 24.96 -4.71 -1.51
C GLY A 317 25.28 -4.78 -0.01
N TYR A 318 25.07 -3.68 0.71
CA TYR A 318 25.26 -3.61 2.16
C TYR A 318 24.29 -4.51 2.94
N ALA A 319 23.20 -4.97 2.32
CA ALA A 319 22.26 -5.91 2.95
C ALA A 319 22.92 -7.26 3.27
N VAL A 320 24.04 -7.59 2.63
CA VAL A 320 24.83 -8.78 2.96
C VAL A 320 25.31 -8.75 4.42
N CYS A 321 25.59 -7.57 4.99
CA CYS A 321 25.97 -7.43 6.40
C CYS A 321 24.85 -7.82 7.38
N VAL A 322 23.59 -7.84 6.94
CA VAL A 322 22.44 -8.28 7.76
C VAL A 322 22.62 -9.72 8.23
N VAL A 323 23.36 -10.54 7.48
CA VAL A 323 23.63 -11.94 7.81
C VAL A 323 24.20 -12.12 9.24
N ILE A 324 24.96 -11.13 9.72
CA ILE A 324 25.60 -11.11 11.05
C ILE A 324 24.55 -11.08 12.18
N LYS A 325 23.38 -10.48 11.92
CA LYS A 325 22.33 -10.23 12.91
C LYS A 325 21.06 -11.04 12.64
N MET A 326 21.11 -12.05 11.78
CA MET A 326 19.94 -12.90 11.51
C MET A 326 20.19 -14.34 11.92
N LYS A 327 19.10 -15.04 12.19
CA LYS A 327 19.03 -16.49 12.31
C LYS A 327 17.86 -17.01 11.48
N THR A 328 18.03 -18.20 10.93
CA THR A 328 16.94 -18.95 10.29
C THR A 328 16.35 -19.94 11.28
N HIS A 329 15.06 -20.26 11.12
CA HIS A 329 14.45 -21.30 11.95
C HIS A 329 14.89 -22.68 11.46
N GLY A 330 15.29 -23.55 12.39
CA GLY A 330 15.70 -24.93 12.07
C GLY A 330 14.56 -25.79 11.51
N GLY A 331 14.92 -26.83 10.76
CA GLY A 331 13.99 -27.86 10.30
C GLY A 331 13.51 -27.76 8.85
N SER A 332 13.82 -26.67 8.13
CA SER A 332 13.62 -26.57 6.68
C SER A 332 14.95 -26.51 5.94
N ILE A 333 15.00 -27.06 4.73
CA ILE A 333 16.15 -26.93 3.82
C ILE A 333 15.93 -25.67 2.97
N MET A 334 16.88 -24.74 3.02
CA MET A 334 16.88 -23.60 2.12
C MET A 334 17.29 -24.04 0.71
N GLU A 335 16.47 -23.77 -0.27
CA GLU A 335 16.72 -24.11 -1.68
C GLU A 335 17.80 -23.22 -2.30
N SER A 336 17.87 -21.93 -1.90
CA SER A 336 18.86 -21.00 -2.43
C SER A 336 19.27 -19.94 -1.40
N PHE A 337 20.57 -19.74 -1.23
CA PHE A 337 21.17 -18.67 -0.45
C PHE A 337 22.20 -17.93 -1.31
N VAL A 338 21.91 -16.68 -1.64
CA VAL A 338 22.72 -15.87 -2.56
C VAL A 338 23.21 -14.61 -1.84
N LEU A 339 24.52 -14.38 -1.87
CA LEU A 339 25.13 -13.12 -1.46
C LEU A 339 25.72 -12.44 -2.70
N GLU A 340 25.15 -11.29 -3.07
CA GLU A 340 25.65 -10.43 -4.15
C GLU A 340 26.48 -9.29 -3.55
N ILE A 341 27.80 -9.43 -3.63
CA ILE A 341 28.74 -8.66 -2.82
C ILE A 341 29.59 -7.72 -3.68
N CYS A 342 29.92 -6.54 -3.13
CA CYS A 342 31.01 -5.66 -3.57
C CYS A 342 32.12 -5.70 -2.49
N GLU A 343 33.40 -5.53 -2.87
CA GLU A 343 34.57 -5.74 -1.99
C GLU A 343 34.47 -5.10 -0.59
N GLU A 344 33.94 -3.88 -0.51
CA GLU A 344 33.78 -3.12 0.75
C GLU A 344 32.83 -3.78 1.77
N HIS A 345 31.87 -4.60 1.32
CA HIS A 345 30.92 -5.26 2.21
C HIS A 345 31.49 -6.53 2.86
N VAL A 346 32.54 -7.12 2.29
CA VAL A 346 33.16 -8.38 2.77
C VAL A 346 33.87 -8.15 4.11
N LEU A 347 34.54 -7.01 4.26
CA LEU A 347 35.41 -6.73 5.42
C LEU A 347 34.68 -6.89 6.75
N ARG A 348 33.44 -6.36 6.86
CA ARG A 348 32.63 -6.46 8.08
C ARG A 348 32.27 -7.89 8.45
N ILE A 349 31.98 -8.74 7.48
CA ILE A 349 31.68 -10.15 7.76
C ILE A 349 32.96 -10.90 8.15
N LEU A 350 34.10 -10.51 7.61
CA LEU A 350 35.38 -11.14 7.96
C LEU A 350 35.85 -10.84 9.38
N GLU A 351 35.38 -9.75 9.99
CA GLU A 351 35.60 -9.40 11.40
C GLU A 351 34.90 -10.38 12.36
N GLU A 352 33.86 -11.08 11.89
CA GLU A 352 33.15 -12.09 12.68
C GLU A 352 34.00 -13.34 12.95
N GLY A 353 33.68 -14.04 14.04
CA GLY A 353 34.28 -15.34 14.34
C GLY A 353 33.99 -16.38 13.26
N ASP A 354 34.86 -17.38 13.13
CA ASP A 354 34.58 -18.51 12.25
C ASP A 354 33.34 -19.28 12.75
N SER A 355 32.45 -19.67 11.83
CA SER A 355 31.20 -20.37 12.12
C SER A 355 30.27 -19.66 13.15
N SER A 356 30.31 -18.33 13.23
CA SER A 356 29.47 -17.54 14.13
C SER A 356 28.06 -17.27 13.58
N ILE A 357 27.87 -17.35 12.26
CA ILE A 357 26.62 -17.00 11.58
C ILE A 357 25.82 -18.26 11.25
N GLU A 358 24.64 -18.44 11.85
CA GLU A 358 23.82 -19.65 11.70
C GLU A 358 22.83 -19.58 10.54
N LEU A 359 22.96 -20.45 9.55
CA LEU A 359 22.06 -20.50 8.38
C LEU A 359 21.28 -21.82 8.24
N GLY A 360 21.78 -22.92 8.81
CA GLY A 360 21.12 -24.24 8.76
C GLY A 360 21.44 -25.04 7.48
N ARG A 361 20.49 -25.86 7.02
CA ARG A 361 20.65 -26.76 5.85
C ARG A 361 20.33 -26.02 4.56
N ILE A 362 21.19 -26.13 3.55
CA ILE A 362 21.06 -25.43 2.26
C ILE A 362 21.34 -26.39 1.10
N ARG A 363 20.53 -26.37 0.05
CA ARG A 363 20.82 -27.14 -1.17
C ARG A 363 22.11 -26.66 -1.81
N ARG A 364 23.02 -27.60 -2.10
CA ARG A 364 24.33 -27.31 -2.72
C ARG A 364 24.22 -26.47 -4.00
N ARG A 365 23.21 -26.75 -4.84
CA ARG A 365 23.01 -26.04 -6.13
C ARG A 365 22.59 -24.58 -5.95
N GLY A 366 21.96 -24.22 -4.84
CA GLY A 366 21.51 -22.86 -4.55
C GLY A 366 22.44 -22.08 -3.63
N PHE A 367 23.55 -22.65 -3.18
CA PHE A 367 24.49 -21.98 -2.29
C PHE A 367 25.50 -21.14 -3.09
N LYS A 368 25.23 -19.84 -3.22
CA LYS A 368 26.03 -18.87 -3.97
C LYS A 368 26.63 -17.84 -3.01
N VAL A 369 27.66 -18.28 -2.29
CA VAL A 369 28.40 -17.47 -1.31
C VAL A 369 29.89 -17.40 -1.71
N PRO A 370 30.52 -16.20 -1.70
CA PRO A 370 31.95 -16.05 -1.92
C PRO A 370 32.79 -16.85 -0.92
N ARG A 371 33.87 -17.50 -1.40
CA ARG A 371 34.65 -18.48 -0.63
C ARG A 371 35.21 -17.89 0.68
N GLU A 372 35.56 -16.61 0.66
CA GLU A 372 36.17 -15.87 1.76
C GLU A 372 35.23 -15.78 2.97
N ILE A 373 33.92 -15.74 2.73
CA ILE A 373 32.87 -15.61 3.75
C ILE A 373 32.43 -16.97 4.29
N ARG A 374 32.57 -18.05 3.52
CA ARG A 374 32.04 -19.37 3.91
C ARG A 374 32.52 -19.85 5.27
N ARG A 375 33.79 -19.58 5.63
CA ARG A 375 34.34 -19.92 6.95
C ARG A 375 33.63 -19.25 8.13
N LYS A 376 32.94 -18.12 7.89
CA LYS A 376 32.17 -17.37 8.89
C LYS A 376 30.78 -17.94 9.11
N LEU A 377 30.29 -18.73 8.15
CA LEU A 377 28.95 -19.30 8.16
C LEU A 377 28.97 -20.71 8.77
N ARG A 378 27.95 -21.02 9.58
CA ARG A 378 27.61 -22.35 10.06
C ARG A 378 26.40 -22.86 9.27
N TYR A 379 26.66 -23.80 8.37
CA TYR A 379 25.67 -24.36 7.45
C TYR A 379 25.99 -25.81 7.12
N THR A 380 24.99 -26.54 6.65
CA THR A 380 25.12 -27.90 6.11
C THR A 380 24.67 -27.89 4.65
N LEU A 381 25.55 -28.27 3.72
CA LEU A 381 25.14 -28.47 2.34
C LEU A 381 24.47 -29.82 2.17
N VAL A 382 23.37 -29.85 1.42
CA VAL A 382 22.67 -31.09 1.07
C VAL A 382 22.50 -31.24 -0.44
N ASP A 383 22.48 -32.48 -0.92
CA ASP A 383 22.19 -32.81 -2.33
C ASP A 383 20.67 -32.79 -2.61
N GLY A 384 20.24 -33.35 -3.74
CA GLY A 384 18.82 -33.45 -4.10
C GLY A 384 18.03 -34.47 -3.25
N GLU A 385 18.72 -35.44 -2.67
CA GLU A 385 18.18 -36.51 -1.82
C GLU A 385 18.26 -36.16 -0.33
N GLU A 386 18.69 -34.93 -0.01
CA GLU A 386 18.86 -34.40 1.34
C GLU A 386 20.04 -34.98 2.13
N ASN A 387 20.95 -35.69 1.45
CA ASN A 387 22.18 -36.19 2.05
C ASN A 387 23.18 -35.05 2.22
N GLU A 388 23.93 -35.05 3.32
CA GLU A 388 24.97 -34.06 3.58
C GLU A 388 26.12 -34.20 2.57
N VAL A 389 26.61 -33.06 2.06
CA VAL A 389 27.71 -33.01 1.08
C VAL A 389 28.87 -32.20 1.65
N LEU A 390 30.07 -32.78 1.62
CA LEU A 390 31.29 -32.08 2.03
C LEU A 390 31.72 -31.07 0.94
N GLU A 391 32.11 -29.88 1.37
CA GLU A 391 32.54 -28.79 0.49
C GLU A 391 33.81 -29.14 -0.32
N GLY A 392 34.62 -30.09 0.16
CA GLY A 392 35.96 -30.42 -0.37
C GLY A 392 36.07 -31.52 -1.42
N ILE A 393 34.98 -32.23 -1.80
CA ILE A 393 35.11 -33.44 -2.64
C ILE A 393 35.21 -33.16 -4.16
N LEU A 394 34.99 -31.92 -4.65
CA LEU A 394 34.81 -31.70 -6.10
C LEU A 394 35.64 -30.58 -6.74
N CYS A 395 36.64 -30.01 -6.06
CA CYS A 395 37.61 -29.14 -6.75
C CYS A 395 38.46 -29.88 -7.80
N TRP A 396 38.33 -31.20 -7.93
CA TRP A 396 39.07 -32.02 -8.90
C TRP A 396 38.33 -32.34 -10.21
N PHE A 397 37.04 -32.02 -10.36
CA PHE A 397 36.26 -32.47 -11.52
C PHE A 397 35.67 -31.35 -12.39
N ILE A 398 35.86 -30.08 -12.05
CA ILE A 398 35.30 -28.95 -12.83
C ILE A 398 36.37 -28.24 -13.68
N ASP A 399 37.66 -28.50 -13.46
CA ASP A 399 38.73 -27.89 -14.28
C ASP A 399 39.08 -28.68 -15.56
N HIS A 400 38.36 -29.76 -15.87
CA HIS A 400 38.52 -30.50 -17.13
C HIS A 400 37.15 -30.88 -17.69
N PHE A 401 36.49 -29.98 -18.42
CA PHE A 401 35.73 -30.26 -19.64
C PHE A 401 35.33 -28.96 -20.35
#